data_AF-A0A955VMY2-F1
#
_entry.id   AF-A0A955VMY2-F1
#
_cell.length_a   1.000
_cell.length_b   1.000
_cell.length_c   1.000
_cell.angle_alpha   90.00
_cell.angle_beta   90.00
_cell.angle_gamma   90.00
#
_symmetry.space_group_name_H-M   'P 1'
#
loop_
_entity.id
_entity.type
_entity.pdbx_description
1 polymer ?
#
loop_
_entity_poly.entity_id
_entity_poly.type
_entity_poly.pdbx_seq_one_letter_code
_entity_poly.pdbx_strand_id
1 'polypeptide(L)'
;NVIEMGPQLYGITKAAQHYFNKKPKELTLVECIFIASILTNPKKFYYLTQLPELPEHWRRKLQRYATEMYRRGKITAEELKAAHPFTLTFANGKKQVTKPRDGLKPNPYD
;
A
#
# COMPACT_ATOMS: atom_id res chain seq x y z
N ASN A 1 -10.04 -26.09 17.53
CA ASN A 1 -9.11 -24.97 17.30
C ASN A 1 -8.86 -24.82 15.81
N VAL A 2 -9.64 -23.92 15.20
CA VAL A 2 -9.83 -23.58 13.77
C VAL A 2 -8.50 -23.11 13.14
N ILE A 3 -7.89 -23.81 12.17
CA ILE A 3 -8.11 -23.86 10.70
C ILE A 3 -7.71 -22.55 9.97
N GLU A 4 -6.68 -22.68 9.12
CA GLU A 4 -6.45 -22.03 7.80
C GLU A 4 -6.80 -20.54 7.62
N MET A 5 -5.83 -19.64 7.83
CA MET A 5 -5.78 -18.33 7.18
C MET A 5 -4.33 -18.08 6.77
N GLY A 6 -4.07 -18.12 5.45
CA GLY A 6 -2.75 -18.29 4.85
C GLY A 6 -1.64 -17.27 5.21
N PRO A 7 -0.38 -17.58 4.86
CA PRO A 7 0.85 -16.89 5.30
C PRO A 7 0.98 -15.40 4.92
N GLN A 8 -0.01 -14.80 4.26
CA GLN A 8 0.00 -13.39 3.85
C GLN A 8 -0.53 -12.43 4.93
N LEU A 9 -1.38 -12.90 5.86
CA LEU A 9 -2.05 -12.03 6.83
C LEU A 9 -1.09 -11.47 7.90
N TYR A 10 -0.07 -12.25 8.30
CA TYR A 10 0.95 -11.80 9.24
C TYR A 10 1.92 -10.78 8.63
N GLY A 11 2.13 -10.85 7.31
CA GLY A 11 3.04 -9.96 6.57
C GLY A 11 2.49 -8.56 6.40
N ILE A 12 1.23 -8.42 5.96
CA ILE A 12 0.61 -7.11 5.75
C ILE A 12 0.29 -6.40 7.07
N THR A 13 -0.11 -7.15 8.11
CA THR A 13 -0.42 -6.58 9.44
C THR A 13 0.81 -5.96 10.09
N LYS A 14 1.93 -6.69 10.11
CA LYS A 14 3.19 -6.16 10.63
C LYS A 14 3.74 -5.03 9.76
N ALA A 15 3.63 -5.12 8.43
CA ALA A 15 4.09 -4.06 7.53
C ALA A 15 3.27 -2.76 7.68
N ALA A 16 1.95 -2.85 7.79
CA ALA A 16 1.07 -1.71 8.01
C ALA A 16 1.45 -0.94 9.30
N GLN A 17 1.66 -1.69 10.38
CA GLN A 17 2.09 -1.12 11.65
C GLN A 17 3.51 -0.56 11.56
N HIS A 18 4.44 -1.28 10.94
CA HIS A 18 5.86 -0.92 10.92
C HIS A 18 6.16 0.30 10.04
N TYR A 19 5.53 0.42 8.87
CA TYR A 19 5.83 1.50 7.92
C TYR A 19 4.89 2.71 8.04
N PHE A 20 3.64 2.48 8.42
CA PHE A 20 2.59 3.51 8.43
C PHE A 20 1.95 3.71 9.80
N ASN A 21 2.21 2.85 10.79
CA ASN A 21 1.56 2.85 12.10
C ASN A 21 0.02 2.79 12.00
N LYS A 22 -0.48 2.05 11.00
CA LYS A 22 -1.91 1.88 10.67
C LYS A 22 -2.32 0.42 10.74
N LYS A 23 -3.62 0.16 10.92
CA LYS A 23 -4.19 -1.18 10.73
C LYS A 23 -4.25 -1.52 9.22
N PRO A 24 -4.19 -2.80 8.82
CA PRO A 24 -4.31 -3.20 7.41
C PRO A 24 -5.52 -2.64 6.68
N LYS A 25 -6.65 -2.49 7.39
CA LYS A 25 -7.90 -1.95 6.83
C LYS A 25 -7.82 -0.45 6.54
N GLU A 26 -6.90 0.27 7.17
CA GLU A 26 -6.72 1.71 7.05
C GLU A 26 -5.67 2.08 5.98
N LEU A 27 -5.01 1.09 5.39
CA LEU A 27 -4.02 1.30 4.35
C LEU A 27 -4.69 1.79 3.06
N THR A 28 -4.17 2.87 2.50
CA THR A 28 -4.57 3.33 1.17
C THR A 28 -4.07 2.38 0.09
N LEU A 29 -4.65 2.47 -1.11
CA LEU A 29 -4.20 1.69 -2.26
C LEU A 29 -2.69 1.91 -2.55
N VAL A 30 -2.21 3.16 -2.42
CA VAL A 30 -0.81 3.51 -2.65
C VAL A 30 0.11 2.85 -1.61
N GLU A 31 -0.30 2.83 -0.34
CA GLU A 31 0.43 2.16 0.75
C GLU A 31 0.49 0.64 0.54
N CYS A 32 -0.62 0.03 0.11
CA CYS A 32 -0.66 -1.40 -0.24
C CYS A 32 0.28 -1.73 -1.40
N ILE A 33 0.25 -0.93 -2.48
CA ILE A 33 1.15 -1.09 -3.63
C ILE A 33 2.60 -0.93 -3.20
N PHE A 34 2.89 0.05 -2.33
CA PHE A 34 4.23 0.27 -1.81
C PHE A 34 4.73 -0.96 -1.04
N ILE A 35 3.96 -1.47 -0.08
CA ILE A 35 4.31 -2.69 0.68
C ILE A 35 4.57 -3.84 -0.29
N ALA A 36 3.64 -4.11 -1.22
CA ALA A 36 3.80 -5.16 -2.22
C ALA A 36 5.09 -4.99 -3.05
N SER A 37 5.46 -3.76 -3.40
CA SER A 37 6.65 -3.48 -4.19
C SER A 37 7.96 -3.71 -3.43
N ILE A 38 7.98 -3.45 -2.11
CA ILE A 38 9.18 -3.59 -1.27
C ILE A 38 9.36 -5.00 -0.70
N LEU A 39 8.29 -5.80 -0.62
CA LEU A 39 8.36 -7.18 -0.11
C LEU A 39 9.37 -8.06 -0.86
N THR A 40 9.62 -7.76 -2.13
CA THR A 40 10.63 -8.47 -2.94
C THR A 40 12.06 -8.28 -2.43
N ASN A 41 12.39 -7.13 -1.83
CA ASN A 41 13.71 -6.86 -1.26
C ASN A 41 13.65 -5.75 -0.19
N PRO A 42 13.17 -6.06 1.02
CA PRO A 42 12.88 -5.03 2.03
C PRO A 42 14.14 -4.29 2.50
N LYS A 43 15.29 -4.97 2.59
CA LYS A 43 16.58 -4.35 2.99
C LYS A 43 17.01 -3.25 2.02
N LYS A 44 16.87 -3.51 0.71
CA LYS A 44 17.25 -2.55 -0.34
C LYS A 44 16.38 -1.29 -0.31
N PHE A 45 15.11 -1.42 0.09
CA PHE A 45 14.13 -0.34 0.00
C PHE A 45 13.82 0.34 1.34
N TYR A 46 14.42 -0.15 2.45
CA TYR A 46 14.24 0.44 3.78
C TYR A 46 14.62 1.93 3.86
N TYR A 47 15.61 2.39 3.08
CA TYR A 47 15.97 3.81 3.06
C TYR A 47 14.81 4.71 2.60
N LEU A 48 13.87 4.21 1.78
CA LEU A 48 12.73 4.98 1.29
C LEU A 48 11.79 5.39 2.42
N THR A 49 11.67 4.55 3.45
CA THR A 49 10.78 4.79 4.59
C THR A 49 11.40 5.74 5.61
N GLN A 50 12.68 6.11 5.42
CA GLN A 50 13.40 7.11 6.20
C GLN A 50 13.34 8.49 5.56
N LEU A 51 12.91 8.58 4.29
CA LEU A 51 12.78 9.85 3.59
C LEU A 51 11.50 10.57 4.01
N PRO A 52 11.51 11.91 4.08
CA PRO A 52 10.30 12.69 4.35
C PRO A 52 9.25 12.52 3.25
N GLU A 53 9.71 12.34 2.01
CA GLU A 53 8.86 12.09 0.85
C GLU A 53 9.49 11.06 -0.09
N LEU A 54 8.64 10.38 -0.84
CA LEU A 54 9.08 9.39 -1.82
C LEU A 54 9.70 10.08 -3.06
N PRO A 55 10.90 9.67 -3.51
CA PRO A 55 11.51 10.21 -4.71
C PRO A 55 10.59 10.10 -5.92
N GLU A 56 10.66 11.07 -6.83
CA GLU A 56 9.78 11.15 -8.00
C GLU A 56 9.85 9.89 -8.89
N HIS A 57 11.04 9.29 -9.04
CA HIS A 57 11.18 8.04 -9.79
C HIS A 57 10.44 6.85 -9.15
N TRP A 58 10.29 6.85 -7.82
CA TRP A 58 9.49 5.88 -7.09
C TRP A 58 8.00 6.18 -7.19
N ARG A 59 7.59 7.44 -7.17
CA ARG A 59 6.19 7.84 -7.44
C ARG A 59 5.72 7.35 -8.80
N ARG A 60 6.54 7.56 -9.86
CA ARG A 60 6.27 7.01 -11.20
C ARG A 60 6.18 5.48 -11.20
N LYS A 61 6.99 4.80 -10.38
CA LYS A 61 6.96 3.34 -10.25
C LYS A 61 5.65 2.86 -9.62
N LEU A 62 5.19 3.51 -8.55
CA LEU A 62 3.89 3.22 -7.92
C LEU A 62 2.73 3.49 -8.88
N GLN A 63 2.78 4.60 -9.63
CA GLN A 63 1.79 4.90 -10.67
C GLN A 63 1.74 3.79 -11.73
N ARG A 64 2.89 3.29 -12.20
CA ARG A 64 2.92 2.16 -13.14
C ARG A 64 2.26 0.91 -12.57
N TYR A 65 2.51 0.59 -11.30
CA TYR A 65 1.86 -0.55 -10.65
C TYR A 65 0.35 -0.35 -10.52
N ALA A 66 -0.11 0.85 -10.16
CA ALA A 66 -1.54 1.14 -10.08
C ALA A 66 -2.20 1.03 -11.47
N THR A 67 -1.59 1.56 -12.52
CA THR A 67 -2.08 1.40 -13.90
C THR A 67 -2.12 -0.07 -14.33
N GLU A 68 -1.13 -0.87 -13.95
CA GLU A 68 -1.12 -2.31 -14.23
C GLU A 68 -2.21 -3.05 -13.44
N MET A 69 -2.45 -2.69 -12.18
CA MET A 69 -3.56 -3.23 -11.38
C MET A 69 -4.92 -2.88 -11.99
N TYR A 70 -5.08 -1.67 -12.52
CA TYR A 70 -6.27 -1.26 -13.26
C TYR A 70 -6.45 -2.09 -14.54
N ARG A 71 -5.38 -2.26 -15.33
CA ARG A 71 -5.40 -3.12 -16.54
C ARG A 71 -5.77 -4.57 -16.24
N ARG A 72 -5.38 -5.07 -15.06
CA ARG A 72 -5.72 -6.43 -14.58
C ARG A 72 -7.09 -6.52 -13.90
N GLY A 73 -7.86 -5.43 -13.85
CA GLY A 73 -9.19 -5.39 -13.22
C GLY A 73 -9.18 -5.56 -11.71
N LYS A 74 -8.05 -5.30 -11.04
CA LYS A 74 -7.91 -5.41 -9.57
C LYS A 74 -8.36 -4.16 -8.82
N ILE A 75 -8.42 -3.03 -9.53
CA ILE A 75 -8.91 -1.74 -9.04
C ILE A 75 -9.73 -1.08 -10.14
N THR A 76 -10.61 -0.17 -9.74
CA THR A 76 -11.45 0.65 -10.62
C THR A 76 -10.74 1.93 -11.07
N ALA A 77 -11.27 2.59 -12.11
CA ALA A 77 -10.76 3.88 -12.57
C ALA A 77 -10.91 4.98 -11.51
N GLU A 78 -11.96 4.89 -10.68
CA GLU A 78 -12.20 5.83 -9.57
C GLU A 78 -11.14 5.67 -8.49
N GLU A 79 -10.78 4.44 -8.12
CA GLU A 79 -9.71 4.17 -7.16
C GLU A 79 -8.35 4.60 -7.71
N LEU A 80 -8.10 4.39 -9.01
CA LEU A 80 -6.88 4.86 -9.67
C LEU A 80 -6.78 6.39 -9.62
N LYS A 81 -7.91 7.09 -9.82
CA LYS A 81 -7.99 8.55 -9.73
C LYS A 81 -7.85 9.04 -8.28
N ALA A 82 -8.47 8.36 -7.33
CA ALA A 82 -8.38 8.67 -5.89
C ALA A 82 -6.97 8.41 -5.33
N ALA A 83 -6.23 7.48 -5.92
CA ALA A 83 -4.82 7.23 -5.61
C ALA A 83 -3.89 8.34 -6.14
N HIS A 84 -4.41 9.28 -6.93
CA HIS A 84 -3.67 10.47 -7.34
C HIS A 84 -3.95 11.62 -6.35
N PRO A 85 -2.92 12.23 -5.74
CA PRO A 85 -1.50 12.02 -5.98
C PRO A 85 -0.95 10.77 -5.25
N PHE A 86 -0.01 10.05 -5.88
CA PHE A 86 0.66 8.87 -5.32
C PHE A 86 1.68 9.26 -4.24
N THR A 87 1.20 9.97 -3.21
CA THR A 87 2.00 10.41 -2.06
C THR A 87 1.92 9.37 -0.95
N LEU A 88 3.02 9.23 -0.22
CA LEU A 88 3.11 8.38 0.96
C LEU A 88 3.61 9.23 2.12
N THR A 89 2.94 9.07 3.26
CA THR A 89 3.42 9.59 4.53
C THR A 89 3.85 8.40 5.38
N PHE A 90 5.15 8.25 5.61
CA PHE A 90 5.67 7.21 6.49
C PHE A 90 5.53 7.64 7.96
N ALA A 91 5.34 6.68 8.87
CA ALA A 91 5.22 6.96 10.30
C ALA A 91 6.44 7.70 10.89
N ASN A 92 7.62 7.51 10.29
CA ASN A 92 8.86 8.16 10.70
C ASN A 92 9.02 9.60 10.17
N GLY A 93 8.19 10.04 9.22
CA GLY A 93 8.20 11.40 8.64
C GLY A 93 6.82 12.05 8.77
N LYS A 94 6.61 12.82 9.85
CA LYS A 94 5.32 13.44 10.18
C LYS A 94 4.70 14.26 9.02
N LYS A 95 3.54 13.82 8.52
CA LYS A 95 2.23 14.53 8.58
C LYS A 95 1.16 13.69 7.88
N GLN A 96 0.27 13.12 8.68
CA GLN A 96 -0.85 12.31 8.23
C GLN A 96 -1.93 13.20 7.59
N VAL A 97 -2.25 12.91 6.33
CA VAL A 97 -3.56 13.17 5.75
C VAL A 97 -3.90 11.91 4.97
N THR A 98 -5.06 11.30 5.23
CA THR A 98 -6.01 10.84 4.19
C THR A 98 -7.11 9.96 4.76
N LYS A 99 -8.26 10.02 4.08
CA LYS A 99 -9.54 9.38 4.38
C LYS A 99 -9.44 7.84 4.44
N PRO A 100 -10.28 7.20 5.28
CA PRO A 100 -10.39 5.75 5.35
C PRO A 100 -10.77 5.13 4.00
N ARG A 101 -10.28 3.91 3.80
CA ARG A 101 -10.50 3.05 2.64
C ARG A 101 -11.93 2.47 2.65
N ASP A 102 -12.94 3.31 2.44
CA ASP A 102 -14.29 2.85 2.11
C ASP A 102 -14.34 2.49 0.63
N GLY A 103 -14.56 1.21 0.30
CA GLY A 103 -15.01 0.82 -1.05
C GLY A 103 -14.25 -0.28 -1.79
N LEU A 104 -13.28 -1.00 -1.20
CA LEU A 104 -12.85 -2.25 -1.85
C LEU A 104 -14.01 -3.23 -1.80
N LYS A 105 -14.61 -3.51 -2.96
CA LYS A 105 -15.55 -4.63 -3.11
C LYS A 105 -14.86 -5.89 -2.55
N PRO A 106 -15.59 -6.72 -1.79
CA PRO A 106 -15.02 -7.94 -1.22
C PRO A 106 -14.37 -8.75 -2.32
N ASN A 107 -13.22 -9.35 -1.99
CA ASN A 107 -12.52 -10.22 -2.91
C ASN A 107 -13.49 -11.33 -3.33
N PRO A 108 -13.68 -11.63 -4.63
CA PRO A 108 -14.60 -12.68 -5.07
C PRO A 108 -14.14 -14.11 -4.71
N TYR A 109 -13.12 -14.24 -3.86
CA TYR A 109 -12.58 -15.48 -3.32
C TYR A 109 -12.54 -15.48 -1.77
N ASP A 110 -13.26 -14.57 -1.11
CA ASP A 110 -13.58 -14.65 0.32
C ASP A 110 -14.77 -15.58 0.57
#